data_AF-A0A931F6K1-F1
#
_entry.id   AF-A0A931F6K1-F1
#
_cell.length_a   1.000
_cell.length_b   1.000
_cell.length_c   1.000
_cell.angle_alpha   90.00
_cell.angle_beta   90.00
_cell.angle_gamma   90.00
#
_symmetry.space_group_name_H-M   'P 1'
#
loop_
_entity.id
_entity.type
_entity.pdbx_description
1 polymer ?
#
loop_
_entity_poly.entity_id
_entity_poly.type
_entity_poly.pdbx_seq_one_letter_code
_entity_poly.pdbx_strand_id
1 'polypeptide(L)'
;MMATQEQIEAARRTIERLQHEHADDVRKLIALLESGAMKGKAADKLIKDCQAWEAAYKRVFRDREIFYGSIGILARAATGLAV
;
A
#
# COMPACT_ATOMS: atom_id res chain seq x y z
N MET A 1 -4.89 9.30 -27.33
CA MET A 1 -5.36 10.12 -26.19
C MET A 1 -4.36 9.94 -25.07
N MET A 2 -3.74 11.03 -24.60
CA MET A 2 -2.88 10.99 -23.41
C MET A 2 -3.78 10.97 -22.17
N ALA A 3 -3.44 10.13 -21.18
CA ALA A 3 -3.98 10.32 -19.85
C ALA A 3 -3.49 11.68 -19.35
N THR A 4 -4.40 12.57 -18.98
CA THR A 4 -4.02 13.88 -18.46
C THR A 4 -3.31 13.69 -17.11
N GLN A 5 -2.40 14.60 -16.74
CA GLN A 5 -1.68 14.54 -15.46
C GLN A 5 -2.65 14.37 -14.27
N GLU A 6 -3.82 15.02 -14.34
CA GLU A 6 -4.89 14.89 -13.36
C GLU A 6 -5.47 13.47 -13.29
N GLN A 7 -5.60 12.76 -14.40
CA GLN A 7 -6.06 11.37 -14.42
C GLN A 7 -5.04 10.43 -13.77
N ILE A 8 -3.75 10.69 -13.98
CA ILE A 8 -2.66 9.94 -13.34
C ILE A 8 -2.66 10.19 -11.82
N GLU A 9 -2.83 11.43 -11.38
CA GLU A 9 -2.90 11.79 -9.97
C GLU A 9 -4.18 11.29 -9.29
N ALA A 10 -5.31 11.30 -9.99
CA ALA A 10 -6.57 10.72 -9.49
C ALA A 10 -6.46 9.19 -9.33
N ALA A 11 -5.83 8.50 -10.30
CA ALA A 11 -5.53 7.08 -10.19
C ALA A 11 -4.59 6.80 -9.01
N ARG A 12 -3.55 7.64 -8.82
CA ARG A 12 -2.63 7.55 -7.68
C ARG A 12 -3.37 7.65 -6.34
N ARG A 13 -4.18 8.70 -6.14
CA ARG A 13 -4.97 8.88 -4.91
C ARG A 13 -5.94 7.73 -4.65
N THR A 14 -6.53 7.19 -5.70
CA THR A 14 -7.43 6.03 -5.60
C THR A 14 -6.69 4.79 -5.11
N ILE A 15 -5.50 4.53 -5.65
CA ILE A 15 -4.67 3.39 -5.22
C ILE A 15 -4.23 3.56 -3.75
N GLU A 16 -3.83 4.76 -3.34
CA GLU A 16 -3.46 5.05 -1.94
C GLU A 16 -4.63 4.87 -0.97
N ARG A 17 -5.84 5.29 -1.36
CA ARG A 17 -7.04 5.08 -0.53
C ARG A 17 -7.38 3.60 -0.38
N LEU A 18 -7.43 2.87 -1.49
CA LEU A 18 -7.70 1.42 -1.47
C LEU A 18 -6.65 0.67 -0.64
N GLN A 19 -5.39 1.10 -0.73
CA GLN A 19 -4.32 0.55 0.11
C GLN A 19 -4.62 0.74 1.60
N HIS A 20 -5.01 1.95 2.01
CA HIS A 20 -5.28 2.23 3.42
C HIS A 20 -6.49 1.45 3.94
N GLU A 21 -7.55 1.38 3.14
CA GLU A 21 -8.76 0.59 3.44
C GLU A 21 -8.42 -0.90 3.60
N HIS A 22 -7.71 -1.49 2.64
CA HIS A 22 -7.30 -2.90 2.71
C HIS A 22 -6.36 -3.20 3.87
N ALA A 23 -5.45 -2.29 4.22
CA ALA A 23 -4.56 -2.47 5.36
C ALA A 23 -5.33 -2.50 6.69
N ASP A 24 -6.34 -1.66 6.83
CA ASP A 24 -7.17 -1.63 8.04
C ASP A 24 -8.07 -2.87 8.13
N ASP A 25 -8.60 -3.37 7.02
CA ASP A 25 -9.40 -4.59 7.01
C ASP A 25 -8.59 -5.84 7.38
N VAL A 26 -7.34 -5.94 6.90
CA VAL A 26 -6.45 -7.04 7.30
C VAL A 26 -6.08 -6.95 8.78
N ARG A 27 -5.86 -5.75 9.33
CA ARG A 27 -5.64 -5.58 10.78
C ARG A 27 -6.85 -6.00 11.60
N LYS A 28 -8.07 -5.61 11.18
CA LYS A 28 -9.31 -6.03 11.83
C LYS A 28 -9.45 -7.55 11.80
N LEU A 29 -9.14 -8.18 10.66
CA LEU A 29 -9.17 -9.64 10.53
C LEU A 29 -8.20 -10.31 11.51
N ILE A 30 -6.95 -9.83 11.59
CA ILE A 30 -5.97 -10.34 12.57
C ILE A 30 -6.49 -10.19 14.00
N ALA A 31 -7.02 -9.02 14.37
CA ALA A 31 -7.56 -8.77 15.70
C ALA A 31 -8.75 -9.69 16.04
N LEU A 32 -9.61 -10.00 15.07
CA LEU A 32 -10.71 -10.95 15.24
C LEU A 32 -10.17 -12.37 15.47
N LEU A 33 -9.15 -12.78 14.72
CA LEU A 33 -8.51 -14.09 14.91
C LEU A 33 -7.80 -14.19 16.26
N GLU A 34 -7.08 -13.14 16.68
CA GLU A 34 -6.40 -13.07 17.98
C GLU A 34 -7.37 -13.04 19.16
N SER A 35 -8.53 -12.38 19.01
CA SER A 35 -9.60 -12.39 20.03
C SER A 35 -10.34 -13.73 20.13
N GLY A 36 -10.00 -14.70 19.28
CA GLY A 36 -10.49 -16.07 19.36
C GLY A 36 -11.75 -16.35 18.56
N ALA A 37 -12.08 -15.51 17.56
CA ALA A 37 -13.17 -15.77 16.61
C ALA A 37 -12.97 -17.08 15.82
N MET A 38 -11.73 -17.53 15.68
CA MET A 38 -11.35 -18.83 15.12
C MET A 38 -10.20 -19.41 15.94
N LYS A 39 -10.19 -20.72 16.19
CA LYS A 39 -9.16 -21.39 17.00
C LYS A 39 -8.56 -22.61 16.27
N GLY A 40 -7.34 -22.96 16.67
CA GLY A 40 -6.62 -24.12 16.14
C GLY A 40 -5.73 -23.80 14.93
N LYS A 41 -5.08 -24.82 14.37
CA LYS A 41 -4.04 -24.69 13.34
C LYS A 41 -4.45 -23.86 12.11
N ALA A 42 -5.73 -23.84 11.77
CA ALA A 42 -6.26 -23.05 10.66
C ALA A 42 -6.23 -21.54 10.97
N ALA A 43 -6.54 -21.14 12.19
CA ALA A 43 -6.44 -19.74 12.65
C ALA A 43 -4.97 -19.29 12.69
N ASP A 44 -4.07 -20.12 13.24
CA ASP A 44 -2.64 -19.80 13.31
C ASP A 44 -2.02 -19.63 11.91
N LYS A 45 -2.44 -20.46 10.95
CA LYS A 45 -2.01 -20.33 9.55
C LYS A 45 -2.54 -19.05 8.93
N LEU A 46 -3.83 -18.74 9.13
CA LEU A 46 -4.45 -17.54 8.58
C LEU A 46 -3.80 -16.25 9.14
N ILE A 47 -3.48 -16.21 10.44
CA ILE A 47 -2.74 -15.10 11.06
C ILE A 47 -1.37 -14.92 10.39
N LYS A 48 -0.61 -16.02 10.21
CA LYS A 48 0.70 -15.97 9.54
C LYS A 48 0.59 -15.51 8.08
N ASP A 49 -0.40 -16.00 7.35
CA ASP A 49 -0.64 -15.61 5.97
C ASP A 49 -0.99 -14.11 5.88
N CYS A 50 -1.82 -13.59 6.80
CA CYS A 50 -2.13 -12.17 6.90
C CYS A 50 -0.91 -11.30 7.26
N GLN A 51 -0.06 -11.76 8.19
CA GLN A 51 1.19 -11.06 8.56
C GLN A 51 2.20 -11.05 7.41
N ALA A 52 2.35 -12.18 6.71
CA ALA A 52 3.22 -12.29 5.53
C ALA A 52 2.73 -11.36 4.40
N TRP A 53 1.41 -11.28 4.21
CA TRP A 53 0.81 -10.35 3.27
C TRP A 53 1.11 -8.90 3.66
N GLU A 54 0.93 -8.49 4.92
CA GLU A 54 1.25 -7.14 5.38
C GLU A 54 2.74 -6.79 5.16
N ALA A 55 3.65 -7.73 5.42
CA ALA A 55 5.08 -7.54 5.23
C ALA A 55 5.47 -7.41 3.74
N ALA A 56 4.93 -8.28 2.88
CA ALA A 56 5.15 -8.22 1.44
C ALA A 56 4.57 -6.92 0.84
N TYR A 57 3.38 -6.51 1.29
CA TYR A 57 2.75 -5.27 0.87
C TYR A 57 3.55 -4.05 1.30
N LYS A 58 3.98 -3.96 2.57
CA LYS A 58 4.87 -2.88 3.06
C LYS A 58 6.13 -2.74 2.21
N ARG A 59 6.71 -3.86 1.75
CA ARG A 59 7.88 -3.84 0.88
C ARG A 59 7.58 -3.26 -0.49
N VAL A 60 6.54 -3.75 -1.17
CA VAL A 60 6.14 -3.24 -2.50
C VAL A 60 5.84 -1.74 -2.49
N PHE A 61 5.19 -1.25 -1.44
CA PHE A 61 4.84 0.16 -1.34
C PHE A 61 5.99 1.04 -0.88
N ARG A 62 6.89 0.55 -0.01
CA ARG A 62 8.15 1.23 0.29
C ARG A 62 9.02 1.37 -0.97
N ASP A 63 9.11 0.30 -1.76
CA ASP A 63 9.86 0.31 -3.02
C ASP A 63 9.20 1.25 -4.05
N ARG A 64 7.85 1.33 -4.06
CA ARG A 64 7.10 2.33 -4.86
C ARG A 64 7.32 3.76 -4.38
N GLU A 65 7.33 4.02 -3.08
CA GLU A 65 7.57 5.35 -2.51
C GLU A 65 8.96 5.87 -2.90
N ILE A 66 9.97 4.99 -2.86
CA ILE A 66 11.33 5.29 -3.34
C ILE A 66 11.35 5.54 -4.85
N PHE A 67 10.65 4.72 -5.64
CA PHE A 67 10.57 4.86 -7.09
C PHE A 67 9.86 6.15 -7.52
N TYR A 68 8.73 6.51 -6.90
CA TYR A 68 7.98 7.72 -7.20
C TYR A 68 8.59 8.99 -6.60
N GLY A 69 9.26 8.90 -5.45
CA GLY A 69 10.12 9.98 -4.95
C GLY A 69 11.23 10.32 -5.94
N SER A 70 11.83 9.30 -6.55
CA SER A 70 12.84 9.48 -7.60
C SER A 70 12.26 10.12 -8.86
N ILE A 71 11.06 9.72 -9.31
CA ILE A 71 10.38 10.36 -10.45
C ILE A 71 9.96 11.81 -10.13
N GLY A 72 9.47 12.09 -8.93
CA GLY A 72 9.11 13.45 -8.51
C GLY A 72 10.30 14.39 -8.41
N ILE A 73 11.45 13.90 -7.94
CA ILE A 73 12.72 14.63 -7.93
C ILE A 73 13.21 14.87 -9.36
N LEU A 74 13.16 13.85 -10.23
CA LEU A 74 13.54 13.98 -11.64
C LEU A 74 12.61 14.93 -12.40
N ALA A 75 11.31 14.94 -12.13
CA ALA A 75 10.35 15.86 -12.72
C ALA A 75 10.56 17.31 -12.26
N ARG A 76 10.88 17.54 -10.97
CA ARG A 76 11.30 18.86 -10.46
C ARG A 76 12.63 19.33 -11.06
N ALA A 77 13.60 18.42 -11.19
CA ALA A 77 14.89 18.73 -11.82
C ALA A 77 14.73 19.06 -13.32
N ALA A 78 13.84 18.36 -14.02
CA ALA A 78 13.55 18.59 -15.44
C ALA A 78 12.74 19.87 -15.73
N THR A 79 12.03 20.41 -14.73
CA THR A 79 11.23 21.64 -14.87
C THR A 79 11.96 22.90 -14.40
N GLY A 80 13.20 22.79 -13.91
CA GLY A 80 14.04 23.96 -13.61
C GLY A 80 13.54 24.84 -12.46
N LEU A 81 12.66 24.34 -11.58
CA LEU A 81 12.35 25.02 -10.32
C LEU A 81 13.48 24.75 -9.32
N ALA A 82 14.61 25.42 -9.54
CA ALA A 82 15.47 25.79 -8.42
C ALA A 82 14.67 26.76 -7.52
N VAL A 83 14.90 26.63 -6.20
CA VAL A 83 14.36 27.50 -5.14
C VAL A 83 14.29 28.96 -5.55
#